data_AF-A0A0D1Y9J5-F1
#
_entry.id   AF-A0A0D1Y9J5-F1
#
_cell.length_a   1.000
_cell.length_b   1.000
_cell.length_c   1.000
_cell.angle_alpha   90.00
_cell.angle_beta   90.00
_cell.angle_gamma   90.00
#
_symmetry.space_group_name_H-M   'P 1'
#
loop_
_entity.id
_entity.type
_entity.pdbx_description
1 polymer ?
#
loop_
_entity_poly.entity_id
_entity_poly.type
_entity_poly.pdbx_seq_one_letter_code
_entity_poly.pdbx_strand_id
1 'polypeptide(L)'
;MATVTSLLLVLSWTACGVSLQRHGLSHLNPRAESTDCSLYQVSGQSATPFENYRFLDFRSLSNYTTSEPAQITSRQDSGDQAVTSPYFNSSAFEDVFQILSGVKNPDSHPPMVYSAQNAYISAAGSADGSDTYMTFRTSRNQDFQSIAQMRSIENVLHASMRICMKVLEDSNDTVAAGAVVGFFTYESDTQETDIEILTRRSHHQFQATNQPVSSTAPPGTANVSLPTGKNWTDWAEYRVDWLKGQTIWYINDQVGYQTTNSVPTEASALTLNLWSNGGSFSGNMSVGAQVRIAVQYIEMVYNTTDSQTSGGSGTQCSVDGVKTKGEPQVVQTSGTVTTCIAAPGLFFGLVILLLCM
;
A
#
# COMPACT_ATOMS: atom_id res chain seq x y z
N MET A 1 -17.02 45.26 73.81
CA MET A 1 -16.03 45.91 72.92
C MET A 1 -16.30 45.47 71.50
N ALA A 2 -16.45 46.46 70.63
CA ALA A 2 -16.40 46.50 69.15
C ALA A 2 -16.91 45.31 68.31
N THR A 3 -17.95 45.63 67.55
CA THR A 3 -18.52 45.03 66.33
C THR A 3 -17.51 44.40 65.35
N VAL A 4 -17.84 43.20 64.84
CA VAL A 4 -17.18 42.55 63.70
C VAL A 4 -18.14 42.52 62.50
N THR A 5 -17.73 43.16 61.42
CA THR A 5 -18.45 43.34 60.16
C THR A 5 -18.38 42.07 59.31
N SER A 6 -19.52 41.64 58.76
CA SER A 6 -19.64 40.54 57.80
C SER A 6 -19.42 41.05 56.37
N LEU A 7 -18.57 40.37 55.59
CA LEU A 7 -18.42 40.59 54.15
C LEU A 7 -18.72 39.27 53.43
N LEU A 8 -19.86 39.20 52.72
CA LEU A 8 -20.24 38.09 51.85
C LEU A 8 -19.51 38.21 50.51
N LEU A 9 -18.75 37.18 50.13
CA LEU A 9 -18.30 36.97 48.75
C LEU A 9 -19.31 36.05 48.04
N VAL A 10 -19.98 36.59 47.02
CA VAL A 10 -20.81 35.83 46.07
C VAL A 10 -19.95 35.52 44.85
N LEU A 11 -19.60 34.25 44.64
CA LEU A 11 -18.94 33.77 43.43
C LEU A 11 -20.00 33.51 42.35
N SER A 12 -19.98 34.31 41.29
CA SER A 12 -20.82 34.18 40.10
C SER A 12 -20.32 33.05 39.19
N TRP A 13 -21.23 32.15 38.80
CA TRP A 13 -20.99 31.14 37.77
C TRP A 13 -21.48 31.69 36.42
N THR A 14 -20.56 31.94 35.49
CA THR A 14 -20.89 32.22 34.09
C THR A 14 -20.95 30.91 33.31
N ALA A 15 -22.17 30.40 33.08
CA ALA A 15 -22.41 29.35 32.11
C ALA A 15 -22.45 29.99 30.70
N CYS A 16 -21.36 29.83 29.95
CA CYS A 16 -21.35 30.16 28.52
C CYS A 16 -21.77 28.90 27.76
N GLY A 17 -23.02 28.89 27.27
CA GLY A 17 -23.52 27.85 26.40
C GLY A 17 -22.87 27.94 25.02
N VAL A 18 -22.24 26.86 24.57
CA VAL A 18 -21.75 26.74 23.19
C VAL A 18 -22.74 25.89 22.40
N SER A 19 -23.31 26.51 21.38
CA SER A 19 -24.12 25.89 20.33
C SER A 19 -23.36 24.76 19.64
N LEU A 20 -23.90 23.55 19.67
CA LEU A 20 -23.45 22.43 18.84
C LEU A 20 -24.28 22.43 17.54
N GLN A 21 -23.76 23.09 16.52
CA GLN A 21 -24.04 22.76 15.13
C GLN A 21 -22.70 22.53 14.42
N ARG A 22 -22.28 21.27 14.33
CA ARG A 22 -21.33 20.83 13.31
C ARG A 22 -22.12 20.12 12.23
N HIS A 23 -22.39 20.85 11.15
CA HIS A 23 -22.70 20.25 9.87
C HIS A 23 -21.49 19.44 9.39
N GLY A 24 -21.79 18.26 8.84
CA GLY A 24 -20.81 17.27 8.44
C GLY A 24 -19.78 17.81 7.43
N LEU A 25 -18.53 17.51 7.71
CA LEU A 25 -17.44 17.55 6.74
C LEU A 25 -17.00 16.10 6.52
N SER A 26 -17.02 15.70 5.26
CA SER A 26 -16.58 14.42 4.72
C SER A 26 -15.18 14.04 5.20
N HIS A 27 -15.07 12.95 5.95
CA HIS A 27 -13.81 12.34 6.39
C HIS A 27 -13.10 11.58 5.25
N LEU A 28 -12.77 12.27 4.16
CA LEU A 28 -11.75 11.80 3.23
C LEU A 28 -10.43 12.53 3.54
N ASN A 29 -9.90 12.30 4.73
CA ASN A 29 -8.46 12.50 4.93
C ASN A 29 -7.78 11.15 4.64
N PRO A 30 -6.61 11.12 3.99
CA PRO A 30 -5.71 9.98 4.15
C PRO A 30 -5.56 9.73 5.65
N ARG A 31 -6.08 8.60 6.11
CA ARG A 31 -6.34 8.35 7.53
C ARG A 31 -4.99 8.17 8.22
N ALA A 32 -4.71 9.12 9.11
CA ALA A 32 -3.51 9.32 9.93
C ALA A 32 -2.20 9.53 9.12
N GLU A 33 -1.91 10.79 8.81
CA GLU A 33 -0.63 11.28 9.32
C GLU A 33 -0.69 11.04 10.83
N SER A 34 -0.07 9.96 11.30
CA SER A 34 0.21 9.84 12.71
C SER A 34 1.07 11.05 13.03
N THR A 35 0.47 12.08 13.64
CA THR A 35 1.15 13.35 13.97
C THR A 35 2.35 13.14 14.88
N ASP A 36 2.49 11.94 15.42
CA ASP A 36 3.57 11.55 16.30
C ASP A 36 4.69 10.83 15.54
N CYS A 37 4.49 10.28 14.34
CA CYS A 37 5.50 9.49 13.61
C CYS A 37 6.26 10.35 12.59
N SER A 38 7.59 10.23 12.57
CA SER A 38 8.44 10.86 11.57
C SER A 38 9.36 9.89 10.83
N LEU A 39 9.42 8.64 11.31
CA LEU A 39 10.27 7.58 10.77
C LEU A 39 9.50 6.26 10.81
N TYR A 40 9.54 5.50 9.73
CA TYR A 40 8.73 4.30 9.55
C TYR A 40 9.63 3.07 9.38
N GLN A 41 9.53 2.16 10.33
CA GLN A 41 10.20 0.88 10.30
C GLN A 41 9.31 -0.19 9.68
N VAL A 42 9.95 -1.10 8.97
CA VAL A 42 9.33 -2.31 8.44
C VAL A 42 10.03 -3.52 9.06
N SER A 43 9.27 -4.57 9.30
CA SER A 43 9.80 -5.89 9.62
C SER A 43 10.70 -6.40 8.47
N GLY A 44 11.65 -7.26 8.80
CA GLY A 44 12.59 -7.83 7.84
C GLY A 44 13.98 -7.22 7.92
N GLN A 45 14.68 -7.14 6.77
CA GLN A 45 16.11 -6.79 6.70
C GLN A 45 16.39 -5.29 6.54
N SER A 46 15.38 -4.42 6.58
CA SER A 46 15.63 -2.98 6.54
C SER A 46 16.23 -2.48 7.86
N ALA A 47 17.52 -2.14 7.84
CA ALA A 47 18.18 -1.55 9.00
C ALA A 47 17.86 -0.05 9.18
N THR A 48 17.33 0.60 8.14
CA THR A 48 17.09 2.05 8.12
C THR A 48 15.59 2.32 7.98
N PRO A 49 15.01 3.17 8.84
CA PRO A 49 13.61 3.58 8.68
C PRO A 49 13.44 4.46 7.43
N PHE A 50 12.22 4.49 6.92
CA PHE A 50 11.79 5.39 5.85
C PHE A 50 11.24 6.70 6.43
N GLU A 51 11.27 7.78 5.68
CA GLU A 51 10.82 9.10 6.15
C GLU A 51 9.37 9.40 5.81
N ASN A 52 8.81 8.75 4.80
CA ASN A 52 7.48 9.04 4.30
C ASN A 52 6.57 7.82 4.40
N TYR A 53 5.27 8.09 4.53
CA TYR A 53 4.22 7.08 4.65
C TYR A 53 2.96 7.51 3.90
N ARG A 54 2.35 6.55 3.19
CA ARG A 54 1.02 6.70 2.58
C ARG A 54 0.23 5.41 2.76
N PHE A 55 -1.07 5.58 2.99
CA PHE A 55 -2.03 4.49 3.06
C PHE A 55 -3.33 4.87 2.33
N LEU A 56 -3.68 4.08 1.31
CA LEU A 56 -4.96 4.18 0.63
C LEU A 56 -5.82 2.99 1.06
N ASP A 57 -6.93 3.29 1.71
CA ASP A 57 -7.88 2.29 2.20
C ASP A 57 -9.17 2.32 1.39
N PHE A 58 -9.43 1.23 0.66
CA PHE A 58 -10.62 1.07 -0.15
C PHE A 58 -11.69 0.21 0.52
N ARG A 59 -11.49 -0.21 1.78
CA ARG A 59 -12.37 -1.17 2.47
C ARG A 59 -13.69 -0.58 2.96
N SER A 60 -13.79 0.75 3.10
CA SER A 60 -14.92 1.46 3.72
C SER A 60 -15.32 2.71 2.94
N LEU A 61 -15.56 2.56 1.64
CA LEU A 61 -15.89 3.64 0.70
C LEU A 61 -17.32 3.50 0.15
N SER A 62 -18.28 3.04 0.95
CA SER A 62 -19.66 2.75 0.51
C SER A 62 -20.38 3.95 -0.13
N ASN A 63 -20.02 5.20 0.24
CA ASN A 63 -20.56 6.41 -0.40
C ASN A 63 -20.01 6.67 -1.81
N TYR A 64 -18.96 5.95 -2.21
CA TYR A 64 -18.26 6.09 -3.48
C TYR A 64 -18.48 4.90 -4.41
N THR A 65 -19.23 3.89 -3.96
CA THR A 65 -19.53 2.72 -4.76
C THR A 65 -20.36 3.09 -5.98
N THR A 66 -20.02 2.49 -7.11
CA THR A 66 -20.80 2.58 -8.34
C THR A 66 -21.31 1.19 -8.72
N SER A 67 -22.33 1.12 -9.56
CA SER A 67 -22.53 -0.08 -10.38
C SER A 67 -21.28 -0.31 -11.23
N GLU A 68 -21.00 -1.56 -11.61
CA GLU A 68 -19.93 -1.82 -12.58
C GLU A 68 -20.16 -0.95 -13.83
N PRO A 69 -19.19 -0.10 -14.22
CA PRO A 69 -19.32 0.71 -15.41
C PRO A 69 -19.49 -0.15 -16.67
N ALA A 70 -20.22 0.38 -17.66
CA ALA A 70 -20.36 -0.29 -18.95
C ALA A 70 -18.98 -0.67 -19.53
N GLN A 71 -18.92 -1.78 -20.26
CA GLN A 71 -17.68 -2.16 -20.94
C GLN A 71 -17.34 -1.14 -22.03
N ILE A 72 -16.04 -0.86 -22.16
CA ILE A 72 -15.53 0.01 -23.21
C ILE A 72 -15.76 -0.66 -24.56
N THR A 73 -16.42 0.04 -25.47
CA THR A 73 -16.78 -0.48 -26.80
C THR A 73 -15.71 -0.17 -27.85
N SER A 74 -15.80 -0.81 -29.02
CA SER A 74 -14.91 -0.57 -30.17
C SER A 74 -14.88 0.90 -30.65
N ARG A 75 -15.90 1.71 -30.33
CA ARG A 75 -15.97 3.13 -30.71
C ARG A 75 -15.28 4.07 -29.72
N GLN A 76 -14.79 3.53 -28.60
CA GLN A 76 -14.21 4.28 -27.48
C GLN A 76 -12.69 4.04 -27.39
N ASP A 77 -12.03 4.02 -28.55
CA ASP A 77 -10.60 3.72 -28.73
C ASP A 77 -9.66 4.92 -28.50
N SER A 78 -10.22 6.10 -28.23
CA SER A 78 -9.47 7.32 -27.88
C SER A 78 -8.93 7.35 -26.45
N GLY A 79 -9.52 6.54 -25.55
CA GLY A 79 -9.16 6.52 -24.12
C GLY A 79 -9.56 7.79 -23.35
N ASP A 80 -10.56 8.53 -23.82
CA ASP A 80 -11.05 9.79 -23.23
C ASP A 80 -12.10 9.60 -22.12
N GLN A 81 -12.36 8.36 -21.72
CA GLN A 81 -13.40 8.07 -20.73
C GLN A 81 -12.95 8.51 -19.34
N ALA A 82 -13.83 9.20 -18.63
CA ALA A 82 -13.58 9.69 -17.28
C ALA A 82 -13.68 8.59 -16.22
N VAL A 83 -13.09 8.86 -15.05
CA VAL A 83 -13.33 8.07 -13.83
C VAL A 83 -14.82 8.06 -13.48
N THR A 84 -15.28 6.96 -12.88
CA THR A 84 -16.72 6.78 -12.59
C THR A 84 -17.07 7.00 -11.12
N SER A 85 -16.12 6.78 -10.21
CA SER A 85 -16.30 7.07 -8.79
C SER A 85 -15.76 8.46 -8.46
N PRO A 86 -16.52 9.33 -7.75
CA PRO A 86 -16.03 10.65 -7.34
C PRO A 86 -14.88 10.57 -6.32
N TYR A 87 -14.58 9.40 -5.77
CA TYR A 87 -13.41 9.18 -4.91
C TYR A 87 -12.10 9.53 -5.62
N PHE A 88 -12.00 9.21 -6.92
CA PHE A 88 -10.79 9.45 -7.69
C PHE A 88 -10.53 10.93 -8.04
N ASN A 89 -11.53 11.79 -7.81
CA ASN A 89 -11.38 13.25 -7.91
C ASN A 89 -11.25 13.92 -6.52
N SER A 90 -11.01 13.12 -5.47
CA SER A 90 -10.78 13.64 -4.12
C SER A 90 -9.29 13.83 -3.88
N SER A 91 -8.93 14.81 -3.05
CA SER A 91 -7.54 15.04 -2.64
C SER A 91 -6.91 13.79 -2.01
N ALA A 92 -7.70 12.99 -1.29
CA ALA A 92 -7.25 11.72 -0.72
C ALA A 92 -6.68 10.73 -1.77
N PHE A 93 -7.09 10.85 -3.04
CA PHE A 93 -6.54 10.08 -4.14
C PHE A 93 -5.60 10.92 -5.01
N GLU A 94 -6.05 12.08 -5.50
CA GLU A 94 -5.32 12.92 -6.46
C GLU A 94 -4.01 13.49 -5.92
N ASP A 95 -3.84 13.61 -4.60
CA ASP A 95 -2.57 14.06 -4.02
C ASP A 95 -1.49 12.96 -4.09
N VAL A 96 -1.88 11.70 -4.32
CA VAL A 96 -0.98 10.54 -4.29
C VAL A 96 -0.86 9.88 -5.66
N PHE A 97 -1.99 9.66 -6.34
CA PHE A 97 -2.10 8.90 -7.57
C PHE A 97 -2.89 9.65 -8.65
N GLN A 98 -2.52 9.40 -9.90
CA GLN A 98 -3.32 9.73 -11.07
C GLN A 98 -3.69 8.46 -11.83
N ILE A 99 -4.93 8.40 -12.34
CA ILE A 99 -5.37 7.35 -13.28
C ILE A 99 -5.09 7.84 -14.70
N LEU A 100 -4.44 7.00 -15.49
CA LEU A 100 -4.04 7.37 -16.85
C LEU A 100 -5.19 7.20 -17.85
N SER A 101 -5.12 7.99 -18.91
CA SER A 101 -6.08 8.01 -20.03
C SER A 101 -5.33 8.16 -21.36
N GLY A 102 -6.01 7.86 -22.48
CA GLY A 102 -5.45 7.98 -23.82
C GLY A 102 -4.80 6.71 -24.39
N VAL A 103 -4.24 6.83 -25.60
CA VAL A 103 -3.61 5.71 -26.31
C VAL A 103 -2.22 5.43 -25.70
N LYS A 104 -2.03 4.22 -25.16
CA LYS A 104 -0.74 3.79 -24.56
C LYS A 104 0.23 3.30 -25.63
N ASN A 105 -0.20 2.33 -26.44
CA ASN A 105 0.68 1.70 -27.42
C ASN A 105 -0.12 1.38 -28.70
N PRO A 106 -0.10 2.26 -29.70
CA PRO A 106 -0.80 2.04 -30.96
C PRO A 106 -0.18 0.91 -31.81
N ASP A 107 1.10 0.61 -31.59
CA ASP A 107 1.87 -0.35 -32.38
C ASP A 107 1.76 -1.80 -31.86
N SER A 108 1.22 -1.98 -30.64
CA SER A 108 0.88 -3.31 -30.13
C SER A 108 -0.29 -3.93 -30.92
N HIS A 109 -0.39 -5.26 -30.89
CA HIS A 109 -1.43 -6.00 -31.59
C HIS A 109 -2.13 -6.97 -30.64
N PRO A 110 -3.25 -6.57 -30.02
CA PRO A 110 -4.01 -5.34 -30.27
C PRO A 110 -3.34 -4.08 -29.68
N PRO A 111 -3.65 -2.88 -30.23
CA PRO A 111 -3.31 -1.61 -29.61
C PRO A 111 -3.80 -1.52 -28.17
N MET A 112 -3.03 -0.88 -27.29
CA MET A 112 -3.42 -0.66 -25.89
C MET A 112 -3.92 0.77 -25.68
N VAL A 113 -5.08 0.90 -25.04
CA VAL A 113 -5.73 2.18 -24.75
C VAL A 113 -6.09 2.23 -23.27
N TYR A 114 -5.56 3.23 -22.55
CA TYR A 114 -5.97 3.50 -21.19
C TYR A 114 -7.40 4.01 -21.16
N SER A 115 -8.21 3.52 -20.22
CA SER A 115 -9.54 4.05 -19.97
C SER A 115 -9.76 4.21 -18.48
N ALA A 116 -9.94 5.46 -18.02
CA ALA A 116 -10.11 5.72 -16.59
C ALA A 116 -11.41 5.13 -16.03
N GLN A 117 -12.39 4.85 -16.89
CA GLN A 117 -13.62 4.12 -16.54
C GLN A 117 -13.35 2.66 -16.10
N ASN A 118 -12.18 2.09 -16.41
CA ASN A 118 -11.79 0.79 -15.89
C ASN A 118 -11.34 0.81 -14.43
N ALA A 119 -11.32 1.97 -13.77
CA ALA A 119 -11.13 2.11 -12.32
C ALA A 119 -12.46 2.56 -11.67
N TYR A 120 -12.93 1.81 -10.67
CA TYR A 120 -14.18 2.07 -9.96
C TYR A 120 -14.17 1.49 -8.55
N ILE A 121 -15.08 1.96 -7.68
CA ILE A 121 -15.26 1.42 -6.33
C ILE A 121 -16.45 0.46 -6.36
N SER A 122 -16.21 -0.78 -5.95
CA SER A 122 -17.23 -1.83 -5.89
C SER A 122 -17.64 -2.09 -4.45
N ALA A 123 -18.92 -2.43 -4.26
CA ALA A 123 -19.36 -3.05 -3.02
C ALA A 123 -18.73 -4.44 -2.89
N ALA A 124 -18.32 -4.80 -1.68
CA ALA A 124 -17.76 -6.11 -1.38
C ALA A 124 -18.85 -7.07 -0.88
N GLY A 125 -18.62 -8.37 -1.06
CA GLY A 125 -19.50 -9.39 -0.50
C GLY A 125 -19.28 -9.52 1.01
N SER A 126 -20.27 -10.05 1.73
CA SER A 126 -20.15 -10.31 3.17
C SER A 126 -18.98 -11.23 3.55
N ALA A 127 -18.51 -12.06 2.62
CA ALA A 127 -17.36 -12.94 2.80
C ALA A 127 -15.99 -12.24 2.66
N ASP A 128 -15.93 -11.01 2.14
CA ASP A 128 -14.67 -10.32 1.86
C ASP A 128 -14.06 -9.62 3.09
N GLY A 129 -14.81 -9.49 4.18
CA GLY A 129 -14.35 -8.81 5.40
C GLY A 129 -14.14 -7.30 5.24
N SER A 130 -14.65 -6.70 4.16
CA SER A 130 -14.71 -5.26 3.90
C SER A 130 -16.09 -4.87 3.35
N ASP A 131 -16.43 -3.58 3.39
CA ASP A 131 -17.67 -3.07 2.78
C ASP A 131 -17.48 -2.82 1.28
N THR A 132 -16.26 -2.46 0.89
CA THR A 132 -15.89 -2.10 -0.50
C THR A 132 -14.50 -2.57 -0.87
N TYR A 133 -14.15 -2.44 -2.15
CA TYR A 133 -12.79 -2.51 -2.69
C TYR A 133 -12.67 -1.67 -3.96
N MET A 134 -11.45 -1.24 -4.31
CA MET A 134 -11.18 -0.66 -5.62
C MET A 134 -11.10 -1.78 -6.67
N THR A 135 -11.71 -1.56 -7.84
CA THR A 135 -11.67 -2.49 -8.97
C THR A 135 -10.89 -1.89 -10.12
N PHE A 136 -9.96 -2.66 -10.68
CA PHE A 136 -9.36 -2.41 -11.99
C PHE A 136 -9.87 -3.45 -12.98
N ARG A 137 -10.08 -3.03 -14.22
CA ARG A 137 -10.54 -3.89 -15.32
C ARG A 137 -9.64 -3.76 -16.55
N THR A 138 -9.40 -4.86 -17.24
CA THR A 138 -8.98 -4.84 -18.64
C THR A 138 -9.95 -5.66 -19.48
N SER A 139 -10.26 -5.18 -20.69
CA SER A 139 -11.26 -5.80 -21.57
C SER A 139 -10.70 -5.89 -22.98
N ARG A 140 -10.85 -7.05 -23.61
CA ARG A 140 -10.46 -7.24 -25.01
C ARG A 140 -11.59 -6.86 -25.94
N ASN A 141 -11.41 -5.75 -26.66
CA ASN A 141 -12.26 -5.38 -27.79
C ASN A 141 -11.77 -6.06 -29.08
N GLN A 142 -12.59 -5.96 -30.13
CA GLN A 142 -12.24 -6.46 -31.46
C GLN A 142 -10.93 -5.84 -31.95
N ASP A 143 -10.82 -4.51 -31.85
CA ASP A 143 -9.75 -3.75 -32.49
C ASP A 143 -8.67 -3.25 -31.53
N PHE A 144 -8.89 -3.29 -30.22
CA PHE A 144 -7.93 -2.82 -29.21
C PHE A 144 -8.08 -3.54 -27.86
N GLN A 145 -7.10 -3.38 -26.97
CA GLN A 145 -7.21 -3.73 -25.56
C GLN A 145 -7.48 -2.47 -24.74
N SER A 146 -8.61 -2.46 -24.01
CA SER A 146 -8.85 -1.45 -23.00
C SER A 146 -8.16 -1.83 -21.70
N ILE A 147 -7.31 -0.96 -21.17
CA ILE A 147 -6.45 -1.22 -20.00
C ILE A 147 -6.69 -0.19 -18.90
N ALA A 148 -6.21 -0.48 -17.69
CA ALA A 148 -6.23 0.44 -16.55
C ALA A 148 -4.81 0.61 -16.01
N GLN A 149 -4.45 1.84 -15.67
CA GLN A 149 -3.19 2.14 -14.98
C GLN A 149 -3.37 3.36 -14.08
N MET A 150 -2.81 3.28 -12.88
CA MET A 150 -2.58 4.44 -12.02
C MET A 150 -1.10 4.52 -11.64
N ARG A 151 -0.61 5.74 -11.48
CA ARG A 151 0.79 6.05 -11.20
C ARG A 151 0.88 7.06 -10.06
N SER A 152 1.81 6.87 -9.14
CA SER A 152 2.07 7.83 -8.06
C SER A 152 2.65 9.12 -8.63
N ILE A 153 2.37 10.24 -7.97
CA ILE A 153 2.92 11.55 -8.33
C ILE A 153 4.30 11.77 -7.70
N GLU A 154 4.56 11.09 -6.58
CA GLU A 154 5.78 11.22 -5.80
C GLU A 154 6.99 10.54 -6.45
N ASN A 155 8.17 11.12 -6.21
CA ASN A 155 9.47 10.63 -6.69
C ASN A 155 10.08 9.64 -5.68
N VAL A 156 9.64 8.39 -5.74
CA VAL A 156 9.97 7.33 -4.77
C VAL A 156 11.38 6.79 -5.03
N LEU A 157 12.27 6.89 -4.05
CA LEU A 157 13.62 6.35 -4.10
C LEU A 157 13.84 5.40 -2.93
N HIS A 158 13.75 4.09 -3.20
CA HIS A 158 13.64 3.02 -2.19
C HIS A 158 12.31 3.08 -1.44
N ALA A 159 11.67 1.92 -1.31
CA ALA A 159 10.37 1.80 -0.69
C ALA A 159 10.14 0.40 -0.14
N SER A 160 9.27 0.31 0.85
CA SER A 160 8.54 -0.90 1.15
C SER A 160 7.08 -0.66 0.78
N MET A 161 6.63 -1.28 -0.31
CA MET A 161 5.28 -1.10 -0.87
C MET A 161 4.48 -2.39 -0.81
N ARG A 162 3.21 -2.27 -0.41
CA ARG A 162 2.28 -3.38 -0.19
C ARG A 162 0.99 -3.12 -0.94
N ILE A 163 0.40 -4.19 -1.47
CA ILE A 163 -0.95 -4.20 -2.03
C ILE A 163 -1.69 -5.43 -1.54
N CYS A 164 -2.87 -5.25 -0.93
CA CYS A 164 -3.78 -6.36 -0.66
C CYS A 164 -4.79 -6.45 -1.79
N MET A 165 -4.67 -7.52 -2.58
CA MET A 165 -5.50 -7.71 -3.77
C MET A 165 -5.84 -9.17 -4.03
N LYS A 166 -6.82 -9.37 -4.91
CA LYS A 166 -7.11 -10.63 -5.59
C LYS A 166 -7.54 -10.38 -7.03
N VAL A 167 -7.34 -11.35 -7.90
CA VAL A 167 -7.99 -11.37 -9.22
C VAL A 167 -9.40 -11.92 -9.06
N LEU A 168 -10.38 -11.27 -9.67
CA LEU A 168 -11.79 -11.65 -9.56
C LEU A 168 -12.14 -12.70 -10.61
N GLU A 169 -12.79 -13.76 -10.15
CA GLU A 169 -13.43 -14.76 -10.99
C GLU A 169 -14.69 -14.20 -11.69
N ASP A 170 -15.05 -14.80 -12.81
CA ASP A 170 -16.31 -14.58 -13.50
C ASP A 170 -17.43 -15.44 -12.93
N SER A 171 -18.61 -15.40 -13.56
CA SER A 171 -19.78 -16.15 -13.09
C SER A 171 -19.65 -17.67 -13.19
N ASN A 172 -18.58 -18.17 -13.81
CA ASN A 172 -18.29 -19.60 -13.95
C ASN A 172 -17.15 -20.04 -13.04
N ASP A 173 -16.77 -19.22 -12.05
CA ASP A 173 -15.62 -19.46 -11.17
C ASP A 173 -14.30 -19.61 -11.96
N THR A 174 -14.14 -18.82 -13.02
CA THR A 174 -12.94 -18.81 -13.86
C THR A 174 -12.39 -17.42 -14.10
N VAL A 175 -11.13 -17.34 -14.54
CA VAL A 175 -10.49 -16.09 -14.96
C VAL A 175 -9.97 -16.24 -16.39
N ALA A 176 -10.25 -15.24 -17.21
CA ALA A 176 -9.76 -15.21 -18.58
C ALA A 176 -8.22 -15.18 -18.62
N ALA A 177 -7.64 -16.05 -19.43
CA ALA A 177 -6.22 -16.03 -19.72
C ALA A 177 -5.86 -14.81 -20.59
N GLY A 178 -4.59 -14.40 -20.52
CA GLY A 178 -4.04 -13.37 -21.40
C GLY A 178 -3.94 -11.98 -20.78
N ALA A 179 -4.05 -11.81 -19.47
CA ALA A 179 -3.86 -10.54 -18.79
C ALA A 179 -2.62 -10.55 -17.88
N VAL A 180 -2.13 -9.35 -17.58
CA VAL A 180 -1.08 -9.10 -16.59
C VAL A 180 -1.58 -8.07 -15.60
N VAL A 181 -1.51 -8.42 -14.32
CA VAL A 181 -1.56 -7.45 -13.21
C VAL A 181 -0.13 -7.08 -12.89
N GLY A 182 0.20 -5.79 -12.91
CA GLY A 182 1.51 -5.29 -12.51
C GLY A 182 1.40 -4.33 -11.33
N PHE A 183 2.18 -4.56 -10.29
CA PHE A 183 2.40 -3.63 -9.18
C PHE A 183 3.91 -3.41 -9.00
N PHE A 184 4.39 -2.23 -9.38
CA PHE A 184 5.80 -2.03 -9.67
C PHE A 184 6.25 -0.58 -9.46
N THR A 185 7.57 -0.36 -9.38
CA THR A 185 8.16 0.97 -9.51
C THR A 185 8.75 1.14 -10.90
N TYR A 186 8.56 2.31 -11.55
CA TYR A 186 9.06 2.57 -12.89
C TYR A 186 9.62 3.98 -13.05
N GLU A 187 10.89 4.04 -13.46
CA GLU A 187 11.52 5.22 -14.06
C GLU A 187 11.76 4.99 -15.55
N SER A 188 12.34 3.83 -15.90
CA SER A 188 12.63 3.39 -17.27
C SER A 188 12.78 1.87 -17.35
N ASP A 189 12.93 1.32 -18.55
CA ASP A 189 13.06 -0.14 -18.81
C ASP A 189 14.31 -0.78 -18.14
N THR A 190 15.21 0.02 -17.58
CA THR A 190 16.39 -0.45 -16.82
C THR A 190 16.33 -0.07 -15.33
N GLN A 191 15.24 0.57 -14.89
CA GLN A 191 15.03 1.09 -13.53
C GLN A 191 13.61 0.73 -13.08
N GLU A 192 13.37 -0.57 -12.91
CA GLU A 192 12.06 -1.11 -12.59
C GLU A 192 12.14 -2.34 -11.67
N THR A 193 11.22 -2.42 -10.72
CA THR A 193 11.01 -3.60 -9.86
C THR A 193 9.53 -3.96 -9.78
N ASP A 194 9.23 -5.24 -9.96
CA ASP A 194 7.92 -5.73 -10.35
C ASP A 194 7.37 -6.82 -9.43
N ILE A 195 6.06 -6.76 -9.21
CA ILE A 195 5.21 -7.90 -8.89
C ILE A 195 4.22 -8.08 -10.05
N GLU A 196 4.24 -9.24 -10.70
CA GLU A 196 3.40 -9.53 -11.86
C GLU A 196 2.59 -10.82 -11.70
N ILE A 197 1.27 -10.74 -11.88
CA ILE A 197 0.39 -11.91 -11.98
C ILE A 197 -0.03 -12.06 -13.43
N LEU A 198 0.33 -13.19 -14.05
CA LEU A 198 -0.02 -13.49 -15.43
C LEU A 198 -1.16 -14.51 -15.45
N THR A 199 -2.35 -14.11 -15.89
CA THR A 199 -3.55 -14.98 -15.83
C THR A 199 -3.48 -16.18 -16.79
N ARG A 200 -2.50 -16.21 -17.70
CA ARG A 200 -2.22 -17.39 -18.53
C ARG A 200 -1.30 -18.43 -17.87
N ARG A 201 -0.67 -18.08 -16.75
CA ARG A 201 0.30 -18.93 -16.04
C ARG A 201 -0.36 -19.56 -14.81
N SER A 202 0.43 -20.29 -14.02
CA SER A 202 -0.04 -20.97 -12.81
C SER A 202 -0.83 -20.04 -11.88
N HIS A 203 -1.91 -20.56 -11.32
CA HIS A 203 -2.80 -19.87 -10.39
C HIS A 203 -2.15 -19.65 -9.00
N HIS A 204 -1.03 -20.33 -8.76
CA HIS A 204 -0.34 -20.40 -7.48
C HIS A 204 1.00 -19.65 -7.48
N GLN A 205 1.24 -18.75 -8.42
CA GLN A 205 2.48 -17.96 -8.44
C GLN A 205 2.28 -16.53 -8.92
N PHE A 206 3.22 -15.67 -8.55
CA PHE A 206 3.47 -14.39 -9.20
C PHE A 206 4.93 -14.34 -9.66
N GLN A 207 5.24 -13.46 -10.61
CA GLN A 207 6.59 -13.19 -11.08
C GLN A 207 7.13 -11.96 -10.34
N ALA A 208 8.30 -12.11 -9.73
CA ALA A 208 9.06 -11.04 -9.11
C ALA A 208 10.25 -10.72 -10.02
N THR A 209 10.44 -9.44 -10.37
CA THR A 209 11.50 -9.04 -11.30
C THR A 209 12.13 -7.72 -10.87
N ASN A 210 13.46 -7.64 -10.90
CA ASN A 210 14.13 -6.39 -11.22
C ASN A 210 14.50 -6.42 -12.70
N GLN A 211 14.06 -5.42 -13.47
CA GLN A 211 14.44 -5.34 -14.88
C GLN A 211 15.95 -5.16 -15.01
N PRO A 212 16.63 -5.82 -15.97
CA PRO A 212 18.06 -5.69 -16.12
C PRO A 212 18.51 -4.24 -16.29
N VAL A 213 19.43 -3.78 -15.42
CA VAL A 213 19.97 -2.40 -15.49
C VAL A 213 20.80 -2.14 -16.75
N SER A 214 21.17 -3.19 -17.48
CA SER A 214 21.81 -3.17 -18.78
C SER A 214 21.58 -4.49 -19.52
N SER A 215 21.91 -4.53 -20.82
CA SER A 215 21.79 -5.74 -21.64
C SER A 215 22.67 -6.92 -21.20
N THR A 216 23.66 -6.68 -20.33
CA THR A 216 24.58 -7.69 -19.81
C THR A 216 24.43 -7.94 -18.31
N ALA A 217 23.60 -7.15 -17.62
CA ALA A 217 23.36 -7.31 -16.21
C ALA A 217 22.58 -8.61 -15.93
N PRO A 218 22.90 -9.36 -14.86
CA PRO A 218 22.13 -10.53 -14.49
C PRO A 218 20.68 -10.12 -14.13
N PRO A 219 19.67 -10.86 -14.60
CA PRO A 219 18.28 -10.55 -14.24
C PRO A 219 18.03 -10.82 -12.75
N GLY A 220 17.20 -9.99 -12.13
CA GLY A 220 16.69 -10.21 -10.79
C GLY A 220 15.32 -10.84 -10.81
N THR A 221 15.13 -12.00 -11.46
CA THR A 221 13.79 -12.57 -11.73
C THR A 221 13.56 -13.93 -11.08
N ALA A 222 12.37 -14.13 -10.49
CA ALA A 222 11.90 -15.43 -9.99
C ALA A 222 10.38 -15.58 -10.13
N ASN A 223 9.90 -16.83 -10.25
CA ASN A 223 8.49 -17.15 -10.02
C ASN A 223 8.32 -17.52 -8.54
N VAL A 224 7.57 -16.72 -7.80
CA VAL A 224 7.32 -16.90 -6.36
C VAL A 224 6.00 -17.64 -6.19
N SER A 225 6.03 -18.75 -5.45
CA SER A 225 4.82 -19.51 -5.13
C SER A 225 4.00 -18.81 -4.04
N LEU A 226 2.68 -18.79 -4.19
CA LEU A 226 1.77 -18.42 -3.12
C LEU A 226 1.79 -19.49 -2.00
N PRO A 227 1.36 -19.14 -0.77
CA PRO A 227 1.22 -20.11 0.32
C PRO A 227 0.37 -21.34 -0.07
N THR A 228 0.65 -22.49 0.54
CA THR A 228 -0.04 -23.74 0.21
C THR A 228 -1.56 -23.60 0.34
N GLY A 229 -2.28 -23.99 -0.71
CA GLY A 229 -3.74 -23.91 -0.77
C GLY A 229 -4.28 -22.51 -1.10
N LYS A 230 -3.42 -21.58 -1.52
CA LYS A 230 -3.81 -20.25 -1.99
C LYS A 230 -3.60 -20.06 -3.49
N ASN A 231 -4.47 -19.25 -4.07
CA ASN A 231 -4.43 -18.78 -5.45
C ASN A 231 -4.33 -17.27 -5.47
N TRP A 232 -3.93 -16.69 -6.59
CA TRP A 232 -4.08 -15.24 -6.78
C TRP A 232 -5.55 -14.77 -6.89
N THR A 233 -6.53 -15.69 -6.85
CA THR A 233 -7.95 -15.39 -6.66
C THR A 233 -8.36 -15.28 -5.19
N ASP A 234 -7.49 -15.66 -4.26
CA ASP A 234 -7.64 -15.39 -2.83
C ASP A 234 -7.08 -14.01 -2.48
N TRP A 235 -7.64 -13.37 -1.45
CA TRP A 235 -7.02 -12.19 -0.85
C TRP A 235 -5.61 -12.52 -0.34
N ALA A 236 -4.63 -11.75 -0.78
CA ALA A 236 -3.27 -11.81 -0.29
C ALA A 236 -2.61 -10.43 -0.29
N GLU A 237 -1.71 -10.20 0.65
CA GLU A 237 -0.83 -9.03 0.67
C GLU A 237 0.47 -9.36 -0.07
N TYR A 238 0.68 -8.68 -1.19
CA TYR A 238 1.94 -8.71 -1.93
C TYR A 238 2.77 -7.51 -1.48
N ARG A 239 4.05 -7.75 -1.18
CA ARG A 239 4.95 -6.71 -0.71
C ARG A 239 6.29 -6.81 -1.41
N VAL A 240 6.88 -5.65 -1.71
CA VAL A 240 8.28 -5.56 -2.11
C VAL A 240 8.98 -4.50 -1.27
N ASP A 241 10.11 -4.91 -0.69
CA ASP A 241 11.09 -4.04 -0.08
C ASP A 241 12.19 -3.79 -1.10
N TRP A 242 12.12 -2.65 -1.78
CA TRP A 242 13.18 -2.10 -2.58
C TRP A 242 14.09 -1.25 -1.70
N LEU A 243 15.21 -1.82 -1.29
CA LEU A 243 16.22 -1.22 -0.43
C LEU A 243 17.48 -0.89 -1.24
N LYS A 244 18.39 -0.12 -0.64
CA LYS A 244 19.65 0.22 -1.29
C LYS A 244 20.49 -1.04 -1.51
N GLY A 245 20.60 -1.47 -2.76
CA GLY A 245 21.40 -2.63 -3.17
C GLY A 245 20.74 -4.00 -2.97
N GLN A 246 19.47 -4.06 -2.56
CA GLN A 246 18.73 -5.31 -2.42
C GLN A 246 17.24 -5.09 -2.65
N THR A 247 16.59 -6.05 -3.33
CA THR A 247 15.14 -6.13 -3.40
C THR A 247 14.67 -7.44 -2.77
N ILE A 248 13.60 -7.39 -1.98
CA ILE A 248 12.99 -8.54 -1.31
C ILE A 248 11.49 -8.54 -1.58
N TRP A 249 10.94 -9.66 -2.04
CA TRP A 249 9.52 -9.83 -2.29
C TRP A 249 8.91 -10.78 -1.26
N TYR A 250 7.71 -10.42 -0.81
CA TYR A 250 6.95 -11.16 0.18
C TYR A 250 5.52 -11.41 -0.30
N ILE A 251 4.95 -12.47 0.24
CA ILE A 251 3.51 -12.77 0.15
C ILE A 251 3.02 -13.12 1.56
N ASN A 252 2.03 -12.38 2.06
CA ASN A 252 1.52 -12.51 3.43
C ASN A 252 2.66 -12.54 4.48
N ASP A 253 3.54 -11.55 4.42
CA ASP A 253 4.75 -11.38 5.27
C ASP A 253 5.80 -12.50 5.17
N GLN A 254 5.64 -13.49 4.29
CA GLN A 254 6.64 -14.54 4.04
C GLN A 254 7.55 -14.15 2.88
N VAL A 255 8.87 -14.20 3.12
CA VAL A 255 9.88 -13.98 2.06
C VAL A 255 9.73 -15.04 0.97
N GLY A 256 9.45 -14.58 -0.25
CA GLY A 256 9.36 -15.44 -1.43
C GLY A 256 10.62 -15.41 -2.29
N TYR A 257 11.23 -14.24 -2.46
CA TYR A 257 12.45 -14.05 -3.24
C TYR A 257 13.25 -12.85 -2.74
N GLN A 258 14.58 -12.93 -2.83
CA GLN A 258 15.47 -11.79 -2.58
C GLN A 258 16.58 -11.77 -3.63
N THR A 259 17.03 -10.59 -4.01
CA THR A 259 18.16 -10.45 -4.94
C THR A 259 18.92 -9.15 -4.74
N THR A 260 20.21 -9.17 -5.10
CA THR A 260 21.05 -7.98 -5.26
C THR A 260 21.32 -7.69 -6.74
N ASN A 261 20.76 -8.48 -7.66
CA ASN A 261 20.94 -8.30 -9.09
C ASN A 261 19.99 -7.23 -9.62
N SER A 262 20.53 -6.36 -10.48
CA SER A 262 19.78 -5.33 -11.21
C SER A 262 18.87 -4.46 -10.32
N VAL A 263 19.25 -4.23 -9.06
CA VAL A 263 18.45 -3.40 -8.14
C VAL A 263 18.39 -1.97 -8.68
N PRO A 264 17.19 -1.39 -8.89
CA PRO A 264 17.06 -0.01 -9.36
C PRO A 264 17.71 0.98 -8.40
N THR A 265 18.28 2.04 -8.96
CA THR A 265 18.97 3.12 -8.23
C THR A 265 18.34 4.49 -8.46
N GLU A 266 17.48 4.61 -9.46
CA GLU A 266 16.82 5.86 -9.82
C GLU A 266 15.44 5.98 -9.19
N ALA A 267 15.10 7.21 -8.81
CA ALA A 267 13.82 7.51 -8.23
C ALA A 267 12.71 7.28 -9.26
N SER A 268 11.67 6.60 -8.84
CA SER A 268 10.67 5.96 -9.69
C SER A 268 9.26 6.33 -9.22
N ALA A 269 8.26 6.12 -10.07
CA ALA A 269 6.88 6.18 -9.64
C ALA A 269 6.37 4.78 -9.30
N LEU A 270 5.55 4.65 -8.25
CA LEU A 270 4.79 3.45 -7.98
C LEU A 270 3.63 3.36 -8.97
N THR A 271 3.42 2.20 -9.58
CA THR A 271 2.41 1.99 -10.62
C THR A 271 1.62 0.71 -10.32
N LEU A 272 0.30 0.79 -10.48
CA LEU A 272 -0.57 -0.38 -10.60
C LEU A 272 -1.16 -0.36 -12.01
N ASN A 273 -1.05 -1.46 -12.75
CA ASN A 273 -1.73 -1.62 -14.02
C ASN A 273 -2.38 -3.00 -14.18
N LEU A 274 -3.35 -3.04 -15.09
CA LEU A 274 -3.98 -4.26 -15.55
C LEU A 274 -4.13 -4.19 -17.07
N TRP A 275 -3.41 -5.05 -17.77
CA TRP A 275 -3.24 -4.92 -19.21
C TRP A 275 -3.13 -6.25 -19.93
N SER A 276 -3.24 -6.18 -21.26
CA SER A 276 -2.94 -7.26 -22.19
C SER A 276 -2.54 -6.65 -23.53
N ASN A 277 -1.69 -7.34 -24.28
CA ASN A 277 -1.29 -6.88 -25.61
C ASN A 277 -1.20 -8.01 -26.63
N GLY A 278 -1.71 -9.20 -26.31
CA GLY A 278 -1.60 -10.39 -27.18
C GLY A 278 -0.19 -10.95 -27.33
N GLY A 279 0.82 -10.29 -26.75
CA GLY A 279 2.22 -10.65 -26.89
C GLY A 279 2.59 -11.92 -26.13
N SER A 280 3.81 -12.42 -26.34
CA SER A 280 4.30 -13.66 -25.71
C SER A 280 4.32 -13.59 -24.19
N PHE A 281 4.41 -12.39 -23.61
CA PHE A 281 4.42 -12.17 -22.17
C PHE A 281 3.02 -12.28 -21.56
N SER A 282 2.10 -11.39 -21.96
CA SER A 282 0.70 -11.37 -21.48
C SER A 282 -0.09 -12.60 -21.93
N GLY A 283 0.17 -13.09 -23.15
CA GLY A 283 -0.64 -14.07 -23.86
C GLY A 283 -1.82 -13.42 -24.60
N ASN A 284 -2.56 -14.26 -25.31
CA ASN A 284 -3.73 -13.81 -26.05
C ASN A 284 -4.97 -13.83 -25.15
N MET A 285 -5.60 -12.67 -24.96
CA MET A 285 -6.94 -12.55 -24.39
C MET A 285 -7.97 -12.65 -25.53
N SER A 286 -8.97 -13.53 -25.38
CA SER A 286 -10.04 -13.69 -26.37
C SER A 286 -10.91 -12.43 -26.46
N VAL A 287 -11.39 -12.11 -27.67
CA VAL A 287 -12.31 -10.98 -27.88
C VAL A 287 -13.58 -11.16 -27.04
N GLY A 288 -13.99 -10.08 -26.36
CA GLY A 288 -15.11 -10.06 -25.41
C GLY A 288 -14.74 -10.52 -23.99
N ALA A 289 -13.55 -11.08 -23.78
CA ALA A 289 -13.10 -11.44 -22.46
C ALA A 289 -12.63 -10.21 -21.67
N GLN A 290 -12.67 -10.33 -20.35
CA GLN A 290 -12.18 -9.33 -19.42
C GLN A 290 -11.52 -9.98 -18.21
N VAL A 291 -10.61 -9.26 -17.58
CA VAL A 291 -10.06 -9.60 -16.26
C VAL A 291 -10.29 -8.41 -15.35
N ARG A 292 -10.64 -8.70 -14.09
CA ARG A 292 -10.84 -7.71 -13.04
C ARG A 292 -9.96 -8.07 -11.85
N ILE A 293 -9.46 -7.07 -11.15
CA ILE A 293 -8.83 -7.24 -9.83
C ILE A 293 -9.58 -6.43 -8.79
N ALA A 294 -9.59 -6.91 -7.56
CA ALA A 294 -10.07 -6.20 -6.39
C ALA A 294 -8.89 -5.83 -5.50
N VAL A 295 -8.85 -4.60 -5.02
CA VAL A 295 -7.78 -4.06 -4.16
C VAL A 295 -8.42 -3.49 -2.89
N GLN A 296 -8.04 -4.04 -1.73
CA GLN A 296 -8.52 -3.56 -0.43
C GLN A 296 -7.72 -2.34 0.05
N TYR A 297 -6.40 -2.38 -0.08
CA TYR A 297 -5.55 -1.26 0.30
C TYR A 297 -4.21 -1.29 -0.43
N ILE A 298 -3.56 -0.13 -0.44
CA ILE A 298 -2.17 0.07 -0.81
C ILE A 298 -1.48 0.80 0.33
N GLU A 299 -0.35 0.28 0.79
CA GLU A 299 0.45 0.87 1.88
C GLU A 299 1.89 1.02 1.42
N MET A 300 2.47 2.20 1.58
CA MET A 300 3.87 2.45 1.22
C MET A 300 4.57 3.25 2.29
N VAL A 301 5.78 2.82 2.62
CA VAL A 301 6.78 3.64 3.29
C VAL A 301 7.97 3.79 2.36
N TYR A 302 8.51 4.99 2.25
CA TYR A 302 9.46 5.30 1.21
C TYR A 302 10.33 6.49 1.54
N ASN A 303 11.44 6.57 0.82
CA ASN A 303 12.29 7.75 0.78
C ASN A 303 12.12 8.44 -0.57
N THR A 304 12.54 9.69 -0.65
CA THR A 304 12.65 10.44 -1.91
C THR A 304 14.12 10.76 -2.18
N THR A 305 14.42 11.40 -3.30
CA THR A 305 15.78 11.91 -3.58
C THR A 305 16.27 12.91 -2.53
N ASP A 306 15.35 13.60 -1.86
CA ASP A 306 15.64 14.62 -0.85
C ASP A 306 15.69 14.07 0.57
N SER A 307 15.34 12.79 0.73
CA SER A 307 15.35 12.13 2.03
C SER A 307 16.74 12.14 2.65
N GLN A 308 16.79 12.48 3.93
CA GLN A 308 18.03 12.58 4.66
C GLN A 308 18.44 11.17 5.11
N THR A 309 19.51 10.65 4.52
CA THR A 309 20.10 9.34 4.92
C THR A 309 20.61 9.29 6.36
N SER A 310 20.51 10.38 7.13
CA SER A 310 20.91 10.45 8.52
C SER A 310 19.80 9.93 9.41
N GLY A 311 20.12 8.96 10.28
CA GLY A 311 19.22 8.41 11.30
C GLY A 311 18.72 9.47 12.28
N GLY A 312 17.76 10.27 11.82
CA GLY A 312 17.32 11.50 12.44
C GLY A 312 16.64 11.28 13.78
N SER A 313 16.76 12.28 14.66
CA SER A 313 15.94 12.40 15.85
C SER A 313 14.48 12.51 15.42
N GLY A 314 13.71 11.46 15.65
CA GLY A 314 12.35 11.37 15.19
C GLY A 314 11.65 10.19 15.84
N THR A 315 10.34 10.29 16.04
CA THR A 315 9.57 9.18 16.58
C THR A 315 9.49 8.07 15.53
N GLN A 316 10.04 6.92 15.89
CA GLN A 316 10.04 5.75 15.03
C GLN A 316 8.77 4.95 15.25
N CYS A 317 8.12 4.57 14.16
CA CYS A 317 6.89 3.81 14.17
C CYS A 317 7.01 2.57 13.30
N SER A 318 6.47 1.45 13.77
CA SER A 318 6.30 0.26 12.95
C SER A 318 5.06 0.43 12.08
N VAL A 319 5.14 0.02 10.82
CA VAL A 319 3.96 -0.16 9.95
C VAL A 319 3.54 -1.63 9.84
N ASP A 320 4.45 -2.55 10.17
CA ASP A 320 4.17 -3.98 10.16
C ASP A 320 3.76 -4.47 11.55
N GLY A 321 2.93 -5.52 11.61
CA GLY A 321 2.45 -6.12 12.86
C GLY A 321 1.59 -5.19 13.73
N VAL A 322 1.14 -4.07 13.17
CA VAL A 322 0.31 -3.08 13.88
C VAL A 322 -1.11 -3.61 14.12
N LYS A 323 -1.76 -3.09 15.16
CA LYS A 323 -3.13 -3.51 15.54
C LYS A 323 -4.16 -3.18 14.45
N THR A 324 -4.03 -2.02 13.83
CA THR A 324 -4.93 -1.56 12.77
C THR A 324 -4.10 -1.29 11.53
N LYS A 325 -4.34 -2.03 10.44
CA LYS A 325 -3.65 -1.79 9.17
C LYS A 325 -3.92 -0.36 8.70
N GLY A 326 -2.88 0.36 8.32
CA GLY A 326 -2.97 1.78 7.98
C GLY A 326 -2.68 2.74 9.14
N GLU A 327 -2.50 2.27 10.36
CA GLU A 327 -2.21 3.11 11.54
C GLU A 327 -0.82 2.74 12.11
N PRO A 328 0.26 3.44 11.71
CA PRO A 328 1.60 3.20 12.22
C PRO A 328 1.66 3.35 13.75
N GLN A 329 2.44 2.51 14.41
CA GLN A 329 2.53 2.46 15.88
C GLN A 329 3.92 2.80 16.38
N VAL A 330 4.02 3.72 17.34
CA VAL A 330 5.29 4.10 17.97
C VAL A 330 6.01 2.86 18.51
N VAL A 331 7.24 2.67 18.07
CA VAL A 331 8.14 1.66 18.62
C VAL A 331 8.61 2.19 19.97
N GLN A 332 8.22 1.53 21.07
CA GLN A 332 8.74 1.90 22.39
C GLN A 332 10.27 1.77 22.37
N THR A 333 10.99 2.89 22.44
CA THR A 333 12.40 2.85 22.79
C THR A 333 12.45 2.22 24.18
N SER A 334 13.07 1.05 24.29
CA SER A 334 13.33 0.45 25.59
C SER A 334 14.05 1.51 26.42
N GLY A 335 13.34 2.05 27.42
CA GLY A 335 13.88 3.02 28.34
C GLY A 335 15.22 2.49 28.84
N THR A 336 16.20 3.40 28.91
CA THR A 336 17.51 3.19 29.50
C THR A 336 17.41 2.15 30.62
N VAL A 337 18.07 1.00 30.46
CA VAL A 337 18.31 0.10 31.58
C VAL A 337 19.10 0.95 32.57
N THR A 338 18.38 1.52 33.53
CA THR A 338 18.98 2.13 34.70
C THR A 338 19.56 0.95 35.44
N THR A 339 20.84 0.67 35.20
CA THR A 339 21.62 -0.15 36.11
C THR A 339 21.57 0.59 37.44
N CYS A 340 20.66 0.18 38.32
CA CYS A 340 20.73 0.53 39.72
C CYS A 340 22.07 0.00 40.23
N ILE A 341 23.07 0.86 40.27
CA ILE A 341 24.27 0.60 41.05
C ILE A 341 23.80 0.59 42.49
N ALA A 342 23.61 -0.62 43.04
CA ALA A 342 23.39 -0.79 44.46
C ALA A 342 24.60 -0.21 45.18
N ALA A 343 24.39 0.87 45.94
CA ALA A 343 25.39 1.40 46.85
C ALA A 343 25.76 0.30 47.87
N PRO A 344 27.04 0.13 48.25
CA PRO A 344 27.42 -0.84 49.25
C PRO A 344 26.83 -0.42 50.60
N GLY A 345 25.82 -1.16 51.06
CA GLY A 345 25.26 -1.01 52.39
C GLY A 345 26.30 -1.39 53.45
N LEU A 346 26.49 -0.50 54.42
CA LEU A 346 27.27 -0.77 55.62
C LEU A 346 26.72 -2.01 56.34
N PHE A 347 27.53 -3.06 56.41
CA PHE A 347 27.29 -4.21 57.29
C PHE A 347 27.53 -3.78 58.74
N PHE A 348 26.44 -3.63 59.51
CA PHE A 348 26.50 -3.76 60.97
C PHE A 348 26.45 -5.25 61.31
N GLY A 349 27.48 -5.71 62.03
CA GLY A 349 27.63 -7.09 62.43
C GLY A 349 26.57 -7.55 63.42
N LEU A 350 26.17 -8.82 63.28
CA LEU A 350 25.55 -9.58 64.36
C LEU A 350 26.29 -10.91 64.49
N VAL A 351 27.11 -11.01 65.54
CA VAL A 351 27.76 -12.24 65.97
C VAL A 351 26.70 -13.07 66.70
N ILE A 352 26.39 -14.27 66.18
CA ILE A 352 25.63 -15.27 66.92
C ILE A 352 26.61 -16.36 67.38
N LEU A 353 26.80 -16.41 68.71
CA LEU A 353 27.49 -17.47 69.43
C LEU A 353 26.61 -18.74 69.39
N LEU A 354 27.14 -19.84 68.86
CA LEU A 354 26.61 -21.19 69.11
C LEU A 354 27.31 -21.78 70.32
N LEU A 355 26.55 -22.06 71.38
CA LEU A 355 26.95 -22.90 72.51
C LEU A 355 26.36 -24.30 72.30
N CYS A 356 27.24 -25.30 72.36
CA CYS A 356 26.90 -26.72 72.41
C CYS A 356 26.06 -27.04 73.66
N MET A 357 25.00 -27.83 73.47
CA MET A 357 24.66 -29.01 74.29
C MET A 357 23.99 -30.06 73.41
#